data_AF-A0A1C3JY87-F1
#
_entry.id   AF-A0A1C3JY87-F1
#
_cell.length_a   1.000
_cell.length_b   1.000
_cell.length_c   1.000
_cell.angle_alpha   90.00
_cell.angle_beta   90.00
_cell.angle_gamma   90.00
#
_symmetry.space_group_name_H-M   'P 1'
#
loop_
_entity.id
_entity.type
_entity.pdbx_description
1 polymer ?
#
loop_
_entity_poly.entity_id
_entity_poly.type
_entity_poly.pdbx_seq_one_letter_code
_entity_poly.pdbx_strand_id
1 'polypeptide(L)'
;MAAKTASVSYKRELDADTLAHALATGNVPDAFLAHVAKLLEEAPLPIVVMAVEETAQREQVKPQHVWRNVAKLAKDLELSRQDVLA
;
A
#
# COMPACT_ATOMS: atom_id res chain seq x y z
N MET A 1 13.11 -0.67 6.17
CA MET A 1 12.88 -1.66 7.26
C MET A 1 11.47 -1.50 7.85
N ALA A 2 10.41 -1.50 7.02
CA ALA A 2 9.01 -1.63 7.46
C ALA A 2 8.51 -3.08 7.45
N ALA A 3 9.00 -3.86 6.47
CA ALA A 3 8.56 -5.24 6.23
C ALA A 3 8.78 -6.17 7.43
N LYS A 4 9.84 -5.96 8.23
CA LYS A 4 10.15 -6.79 9.41
C LYS A 4 9.25 -6.53 10.62
N THR A 5 8.69 -5.34 10.76
CA THR A 5 7.85 -4.97 11.92
C THR A 5 6.38 -5.30 11.69
N ALA A 6 5.99 -5.47 10.41
CA ALA A 6 4.67 -5.96 10.00
C ALA A 6 4.58 -7.49 9.90
N SER A 7 5.69 -8.23 10.09
CA SER A 7 5.74 -9.71 10.06
C SER A 7 5.08 -10.41 11.27
N VAL A 8 4.09 -9.80 11.89
CA VAL A 8 3.22 -10.48 12.86
C VAL A 8 1.78 -10.35 12.41
N SER A 9 1.38 -11.37 11.64
CA SER A 9 0.01 -11.91 11.59
C SER A 9 -0.87 -11.61 10.36
N TYR A 10 -0.38 -11.85 9.12
CA TYR A 10 -1.29 -12.04 7.99
C TYR A 10 -0.95 -13.33 7.20
N LYS A 11 -1.87 -14.29 7.31
CA LYS A 11 -1.80 -15.72 6.96
C LYS A 11 -1.81 -16.04 5.44
N ARG A 12 -1.28 -15.13 4.62
CA ARG A 12 -0.89 -15.34 3.23
C ARG A 12 0.12 -14.24 2.97
N GLU A 13 1.38 -14.61 2.83
CA GLU A 13 2.50 -13.66 2.73
C GLU A 13 2.34 -12.83 1.45
N LEU A 14 1.65 -11.70 1.55
CA LEU A 14 1.83 -10.61 0.60
C LEU A 14 3.25 -10.13 0.82
N ASP A 15 4.16 -10.56 -0.05
CA ASP A 15 5.54 -10.16 0.05
C ASP A 15 5.67 -8.63 -0.19
N ALA A 16 6.72 -8.04 0.35
CA ALA A 16 6.93 -6.60 0.29
C ALA A 16 7.16 -6.08 -1.14
N ASP A 17 7.68 -6.90 -2.04
CA ASP A 17 7.88 -6.56 -3.46
C ASP A 17 6.56 -6.59 -4.23
N THR A 18 5.70 -7.59 -4.00
CA THR A 18 4.35 -7.64 -4.58
C THR A 18 3.51 -6.45 -4.09
N LEU A 19 3.59 -6.09 -2.80
CA LEU A 19 2.93 -4.89 -2.29
C LEU A 19 3.49 -3.61 -2.92
N ALA A 20 4.83 -3.48 -2.99
CA ALA A 20 5.47 -2.31 -3.59
C ALA A 20 5.06 -2.16 -5.06
N HIS A 21 5.12 -3.24 -5.83
CA HIS A 21 4.71 -3.24 -7.23
C HIS A 21 3.23 -2.86 -7.39
N ALA A 22 2.35 -3.41 -6.55
CA ALA A 22 0.92 -3.08 -6.60
C ALA A 22 0.64 -1.61 -6.27
N LEU A 23 1.32 -1.04 -5.28
CA LEU A 23 1.21 0.38 -4.93
C LEU A 23 1.84 1.29 -6.00
N ALA A 24 2.95 0.87 -6.60
CA ALA A 24 3.63 1.63 -7.66
C ALA A 24 2.86 1.61 -8.99
N THR A 25 2.13 0.55 -9.30
CA THR A 25 1.32 0.44 -10.52
C THR A 25 -0.14 0.86 -10.32
N GLY A 26 -0.61 0.89 -9.07
CA GLY A 26 -2.02 1.05 -8.75
C GLY A 26 -2.86 -0.18 -9.14
N ASN A 27 -2.23 -1.33 -9.36
CA ASN A 27 -2.90 -2.57 -9.76
C ASN A 27 -2.65 -3.65 -8.71
N VAL A 28 -3.68 -3.95 -7.92
CA VAL A 28 -3.62 -4.99 -6.89
C VAL A 28 -4.27 -6.26 -7.45
N PRO A 29 -3.60 -7.43 -7.45
CA PRO A 29 -4.25 -8.67 -7.84
C PRO A 29 -5.46 -8.96 -6.93
N ASP A 30 -6.57 -9.44 -7.49
CA ASP A 30 -7.83 -9.68 -6.75
C ASP A 30 -7.64 -10.51 -5.48
N ALA A 31 -6.69 -11.47 -5.50
CA ALA A 31 -6.35 -12.30 -4.36
C ALA A 31 -5.80 -11.52 -3.14
N PHE A 32 -5.26 -10.31 -3.37
CA PHE A 32 -4.64 -9.44 -2.37
C PHE A 32 -5.39 -8.13 -2.14
N LEU A 33 -6.43 -7.87 -2.92
CA LEU A 33 -7.22 -6.63 -2.85
C LEU A 33 -7.78 -6.39 -1.44
N ALA A 34 -8.35 -7.41 -0.81
CA ALA A 34 -8.83 -7.32 0.58
C ALA A 34 -7.71 -7.05 1.60
N HIS A 35 -6.49 -7.55 1.34
CA HIS A 35 -5.34 -7.31 2.21
C HIS A 35 -4.84 -5.87 2.09
N VAL A 36 -4.77 -5.32 0.87
CA VAL A 36 -4.38 -3.93 0.64
C VAL A 36 -5.43 -2.95 1.16
N ALA A 37 -6.71 -3.22 0.94
CA ALA A 37 -7.81 -2.44 1.50
C ALA A 37 -7.69 -2.34 3.03
N LYS A 38 -7.56 -3.49 3.70
CA LYS A 38 -7.41 -3.58 5.15
C LYS A 38 -6.18 -2.81 5.66
N LEU A 39 -5.05 -2.95 4.96
CA LEU A 39 -3.82 -2.22 5.29
C LEU A 39 -4.05 -0.70 5.22
N LEU A 40 -4.64 -0.19 4.15
CA LEU A 40 -4.84 1.25 3.98
C LEU A 40 -5.86 1.83 4.98
N GLU A 41 -6.86 1.05 5.38
CA GLU A 41 -7.85 1.47 6.37
C GLU A 41 -7.32 1.45 7.81
N GLU A 42 -6.55 0.43 8.18
CA GLU A 42 -6.17 0.21 9.58
C GLU A 42 -4.75 0.66 9.91
N ALA A 43 -3.85 0.71 8.91
CA ALA A 43 -2.49 1.10 9.17
C ALA A 43 -2.42 2.54 9.70
N PRO A 44 -1.56 2.80 10.70
CA PRO A 44 -1.21 4.16 11.06
C PRO A 44 -0.62 4.91 9.86
N LEU A 45 -0.97 6.18 9.69
CA LEU A 45 -0.47 7.00 8.58
C LEU A 45 1.07 6.96 8.41
N PRO A 46 1.89 6.98 9.49
CA PRO A 46 3.34 6.83 9.35
C PRO A 46 3.80 5.53 8.68
N ILE A 47 3.04 4.44 8.86
CA ILE A 47 3.31 3.16 8.20
C ILE A 47 3.01 3.24 6.71
N VAL A 48 1.92 3.93 6.34
CA VAL A 48 1.56 4.16 4.93
C VAL A 48 2.61 5.04 4.24
N VAL A 49 3.03 6.14 4.87
CA VAL A 49 4.11 7.01 4.35
C VAL A 49 5.38 6.22 4.12
N MET A 50 5.80 5.42 5.10
CA MET A 50 6.98 4.57 4.98
C MET A 50 6.85 3.54 3.86
N ALA A 51 5.68 2.89 3.71
CA ALA A 51 5.44 1.94 2.62
C ALA A 51 5.51 2.63 1.25
N VAL A 52 5.00 3.86 1.13
CA VAL A 52 5.07 4.67 -0.09
C VAL A 52 6.52 5.05 -0.41
N GLU A 53 7.30 5.48 0.58
CA GLU A 53 8.71 5.81 0.39
C GLU A 53 9.55 4.58 0.01
N GLU A 54 9.34 3.44 0.69
CA GLU A 54 10.01 2.19 0.35
C GLU A 54 9.64 1.73 -1.07
N THR A 55 8.36 1.86 -1.46
CA THR A 55 7.89 1.53 -2.81
C THR A 55 8.55 2.42 -3.86
N ALA A 56 8.59 3.72 -3.62
CA ALA A 56 9.21 4.70 -4.50
C ALA A 56 10.71 4.39 -4.72
N GLN A 57 11.41 4.01 -3.64
CA GLN A 57 12.82 3.60 -3.72
C GLN A 57 13.01 2.29 -4.49
N ARG A 58 12.18 1.27 -4.23
CA ARG A 58 12.29 -0.03 -4.89
C ARG A 58 12.00 0.05 -6.39
N GLU A 59 10.94 0.75 -6.76
CA GLU A 59 10.46 0.87 -8.15
C GLU A 59 11.10 2.05 -8.89
N GLN A 60 12.01 2.79 -8.23
CA GLN A 60 12.72 3.95 -8.79
C GLN A 60 11.77 5.02 -9.35
N VAL A 61 10.62 5.22 -8.69
CA VAL A 61 9.61 6.22 -9.05
C VAL A 61 9.55 7.32 -7.98
N LYS A 62 8.91 8.45 -8.29
CA LYS A 62 8.70 9.52 -7.31
C LYS A 62 7.63 9.08 -6.28
N PRO A 63 7.78 9.37 -4.97
CA PRO A 63 6.76 9.08 -3.97
C PRO A 63 5.37 9.66 -4.30
N GLN A 64 5.33 10.84 -4.93
CA GLN A 64 4.09 11.46 -5.41
C GLN A 64 3.32 10.60 -6.43
N HIS A 65 4.03 9.79 -7.24
CA HIS A 65 3.40 8.87 -8.17
C HIS A 65 2.70 7.73 -7.43
N VAL A 66 3.39 7.14 -6.44
CA VAL A 66 2.85 6.07 -5.60
C VAL A 66 1.66 6.58 -4.78
N TRP A 67 1.74 7.78 -4.21
CA TRP A 67 0.60 8.42 -3.51
C TRP A 67 -0.63 8.58 -4.39
N ARG A 68 -0.47 8.99 -5.65
CA ARG A 68 -1.60 9.06 -6.60
C ARG A 68 -2.26 7.70 -6.82
N ASN A 69 -1.46 6.64 -6.90
CA ASN A 69 -1.97 5.29 -7.06
C ASN A 69 -2.65 4.78 -5.78
N VAL A 70 -2.11 5.11 -4.61
CA VAL A 70 -2.75 4.82 -3.31
C VAL A 70 -4.09 5.54 -3.19
N ALA A 71 -4.15 6.83 -3.52
CA ALA A 71 -5.38 7.61 -3.53
C ALA A 71 -6.42 7.02 -4.50
N LYS A 72 -5.98 6.65 -5.71
CA LYS A 72 -6.82 5.98 -6.71
C LYS A 72 -7.36 4.66 -6.19
N LEU A 73 -6.51 3.81 -5.61
CA LEU A 73 -6.91 2.54 -5.01
C LEU A 73 -7.89 2.75 -3.86
N ALA A 74 -7.66 3.73 -2.99
CA ALA A 74 -8.57 4.04 -1.89
C ALA A 74 -9.97 4.44 -2.40
N LYS A 75 -10.02 5.19 -3.50
CA LYS A 75 -11.27 5.57 -4.16
C LYS A 75 -11.95 4.39 -4.87
N ASP A 76 -11.19 3.61 -5.63
CA ASP A 76 -11.69 2.45 -6.39
C ASP A 76 -12.22 1.35 -5.45
N LEU A 77 -11.68 1.28 -4.22
CA LEU A 77 -12.09 0.35 -3.17
C LEU A 77 -13.11 0.95 -2.18
N GLU A 78 -13.57 2.17 -2.41
CA GLU A 78 -14.53 2.90 -1.56
C GLU A 78 -14.12 2.93 -0.07
N LEU A 79 -12.81 3.08 0.21
CA LEU A 79 -12.29 3.05 1.57
C LEU A 79 -12.75 4.28 2.36
N SER A 80 -13.06 4.07 3.63
CA SER A 80 -13.50 5.16 4.52
C SER A 80 -12.43 6.25 4.73
N ARG A 81 -11.15 5.91 4.53
CA ARG A 81 -10.00 6.84 4.66
C ARG A 81 -9.58 7.53 3.36
N GLN A 82 -10.35 7.41 2.28
CA GLN A 82 -9.99 8.00 0.98
C GLN A 82 -9.66 9.50 1.06
N ASP A 83 -10.35 10.28 1.90
CA ASP A 83 -10.13 11.73 2.03
C ASP A 83 -8.80 12.09 2.71
N VAL A 84 -8.26 11.18 3.53
CA VAL A 84 -6.96 11.35 4.20
C VAL A 84 -5.81 10.90 3.29
N LEU A 85 -6.11 10.03 2.32
CA LEU A 85 -5.15 9.45 1.39
C LEU A 85 -5.14 10.14 0.01
N ALA A 86 -6.09 11.03 -0.27
CA ALA A 86 -6.23 11.81 -1.50
C ALA A 86 -5.35 13.08 -1.49
#